data_AF-A0A1J3HZA8-F1
#
_entry.id   AF-A0A1J3HZA8-F1
#
_cell.length_a   1.000
_cell.length_b   1.000
_cell.length_c   1.000
_cell.angle_alpha   90.00
_cell.angle_beta   90.00
_cell.angle_gamma   90.00
#
_symmetry.space_group_name_H-M   'P 1'
#
loop_
_entity.id
_entity.type
_entity.pdbx_description
1 polymer ?
#
loop_
_entity_poly.entity_id
_entity_poly.type
_entity_poly.pdbx_seq_one_letter_code
_entity_poly.pdbx_strand_id
1 'polypeptide(L)'
;AWLNTSKDSIVGNEQRVGAFWKRVTAYYSACSAVKHLAPREWNTCKQRWAKINEGVQKFCGCYEQAGRQATSGQSEDDVFEMAYKFYYQDQKSNFTLEHVWRMLRNDQKWCSLSKDKGKSNGKRVQRDTAGAGSTMEEQVEERPIGVKAAKAAKLKGNTNVSRTNE
;
A
#
# COMPACT_ATOMS: atom_id res chain seq x y z
N ALA A 1 4.11 16.57 1.14
CA ALA A 1 5.25 16.07 1.94
C ALA A 1 5.45 14.56 1.75
N TRP A 2 4.59 13.68 2.30
CA TRP A 2 4.78 12.22 2.18
C TRP A 2 4.92 11.74 0.72
N LEU A 3 4.03 12.16 -0.18
CA LEU A 3 4.10 11.80 -1.61
C LEU A 3 5.40 12.23 -2.29
N ASN A 4 5.92 13.42 -1.95
CA ASN A 4 7.17 13.91 -2.54
C ASN A 4 8.36 13.10 -2.04
N THR A 5 8.42 12.84 -0.73
CA THR A 5 9.50 12.05 -0.14
C THR A 5 9.43 10.57 -0.51
N SER A 6 8.23 10.02 -0.75
CA SER A 6 8.09 8.61 -1.14
C SER A 6 8.52 8.36 -2.58
N LYS A 7 8.45 9.36 -3.47
CA LYS A 7 8.87 9.26 -4.87
C LYS A 7 10.31 9.65 -5.12
N ASP A 8 10.98 10.24 -4.13
CA ASP A 8 12.36 10.68 -4.24
C ASP A 8 13.30 9.50 -4.51
N SER A 9 13.93 9.48 -5.69
CA SER A 9 14.84 8.44 -6.15
C SER A 9 16.22 8.50 -5.50
N ILE A 10 16.58 9.65 -4.90
CA ILE A 10 17.93 9.90 -4.35
C ILE A 10 18.22 9.00 -3.15
N VAL A 11 17.19 8.60 -2.42
CA VAL A 11 17.35 7.69 -1.30
C VAL A 11 16.50 6.45 -1.54
N GLY A 12 17.16 5.34 -1.86
CA GLY A 12 16.53 4.06 -2.16
C GLY A 12 15.54 3.57 -1.09
N ASN A 13 14.85 2.47 -1.41
CA ASN A 13 13.69 1.96 -0.66
C ASN A 13 14.02 1.40 0.75
N GLU A 14 15.29 1.30 1.12
CA GLU A 14 15.78 0.68 2.37
C GLU A 14 16.09 1.69 3.50
N GLN A 15 15.23 2.68 3.68
CA GLN A 15 15.43 3.66 4.73
C GLN A 15 14.87 3.19 6.07
N ARG A 16 15.62 3.40 7.15
CA ARG A 16 15.06 3.28 8.51
C ARG A 16 13.86 4.23 8.63
N VAL A 17 12.75 3.75 9.19
CA VAL A 17 11.48 4.48 9.31
C VAL A 17 11.67 5.89 9.86
N GLY A 18 12.49 6.08 10.89
CA GLY A 18 12.78 7.40 11.46
C GLY A 18 13.45 8.36 10.48
N ALA A 19 14.39 7.89 9.65
CA ALA A 19 15.08 8.70 8.65
C ALA A 19 14.14 9.17 7.52
N PHE A 20 13.21 8.29 7.11
CA PHE A 20 12.16 8.65 6.15
C PHE A 20 11.27 9.77 6.69
N TRP A 21 10.75 9.61 7.91
CA TRP A 21 9.85 10.61 8.50
C TRP A 21 10.54 11.93 8.83
N LYS A 22 11.81 11.92 9.21
CA LYS A 22 12.60 13.16 9.37
C LYS A 22 12.66 13.97 8.07
N ARG A 23 12.78 13.33 6.91
CA ARG A 23 12.73 14.02 5.60
C ARG A 23 11.34 14.51 5.24
N VAL A 24 10.30 13.72 5.52
CA VAL A 24 8.91 14.18 5.35
C VAL A 24 8.69 15.45 6.17
N THR A 25 9.19 15.49 7.40
CA THR A 25 9.12 16.66 8.27
C THR A 25 9.93 17.83 7.74
N ALA A 26 11.17 17.62 7.30
CA ALA A 26 11.97 18.68 6.69
C ALA A 26 11.26 19.31 5.48
N TYR A 27 10.69 18.47 4.60
CA TYR A 27 9.90 18.95 3.46
C TYR A 27 8.65 19.73 3.91
N TYR A 28 7.93 19.22 4.93
CA TYR A 28 6.76 19.89 5.48
C TYR A 28 7.11 21.27 6.04
N SER A 29 8.17 21.37 6.86
CA SER A 29 8.62 22.62 7.48
C SER A 29 9.14 23.64 6.46
N ALA A 30 9.62 23.20 5.29
CA ALA A 30 10.03 24.09 4.21
C ALA A 30 8.84 24.76 3.48
N CYS A 31 7.62 24.25 3.65
CA CYS A 31 6.43 24.80 3.00
C CYS A 31 6.08 26.19 3.56
N SER A 32 5.95 27.19 2.69
CA SER A 32 5.61 28.58 3.06
C SER A 32 4.34 28.67 3.92
N ALA A 33 3.35 27.82 3.64
CA ALA A 33 2.06 27.80 4.35
C ALA A 33 2.19 27.48 5.84
N VAL A 34 3.30 26.90 6.30
CA VAL A 34 3.49 26.48 7.71
C VAL A 34 4.68 27.15 8.38
N LYS A 35 5.36 28.09 7.72
CA LYS A 35 6.56 28.77 8.26
C LYS A 35 6.30 29.54 9.56
N HIS A 36 5.06 30.00 9.78
CA HIS A 36 4.65 30.75 10.97
C HIS A 36 4.18 29.83 12.11
N LEU A 37 4.07 28.52 11.88
CA LEU A 37 3.64 27.55 12.88
C LEU A 37 4.86 26.94 13.58
N ALA A 38 4.66 26.48 14.82
CA ALA A 38 5.70 25.77 15.55
C ALA A 38 6.18 24.53 14.77
N PRO A 39 7.50 24.24 14.75
CA PRO A 39 8.04 23.05 14.11
C PRO A 39 7.39 21.77 14.64
N ARG A 40 7.08 20.84 13.73
CA ARG A 40 6.51 19.54 14.10
C ARG A 40 7.60 18.50 14.20
N GLU A 41 7.53 17.66 15.24
CA GLU A 41 8.36 16.48 15.34
C GLU A 41 7.98 15.42 14.30
N TRP A 42 8.97 14.63 13.87
CA TRP A 42 8.76 13.59 12.85
C TRP A 42 7.71 12.56 13.24
N ASN A 43 7.62 12.25 14.54
CA ASN A 43 6.63 11.30 15.05
C ASN A 43 5.21 11.88 14.97
N THR A 44 5.04 13.19 15.18
CA THR A 44 3.76 13.89 15.01
C THR A 44 3.32 13.88 13.54
N CYS A 45 4.23 14.13 12.60
CA CYS A 45 3.94 14.02 11.17
C CYS A 45 3.52 12.60 10.78
N LYS A 46 4.21 11.58 11.29
CA LYS A 46 3.85 10.16 11.10
C LYS A 46 2.45 9.83 11.61
N GLN A 47 2.13 10.24 12.83
CA GLN A 47 0.81 10.00 13.43
C GLN A 47 -0.30 10.71 12.66
N ARG A 48 -0.07 11.97 12.25
CA ARG A 48 -1.04 12.72 11.44
C ARG A 48 -1.27 12.04 10.09
N TRP A 49 -0.21 11.62 9.42
CA TRP A 49 -0.32 10.86 8.17
C TRP A 49 -1.09 9.55 8.36
N ALA A 50 -0.82 8.80 9.44
CA ALA A 50 -1.53 7.55 9.71
C ALA A 50 -3.05 7.76 9.80
N LYS A 51 -3.50 8.80 10.52
CA LYS A 51 -4.92 9.16 10.62
C LYS A 51 -5.53 9.56 9.28
N ILE A 52 -4.83 10.38 8.49
CA ILE A 52 -5.27 10.78 7.14
C ILE A 52 -5.40 9.54 6.25
N ASN A 53 -4.38 8.70 6.24
CA ASN A 53 -4.31 7.51 5.41
C ASN A 53 -5.35 6.46 5.80
N GLU A 54 -5.69 6.35 7.08
CA GLU A 54 -6.78 5.51 7.56
C GLU A 54 -8.13 6.00 7.02
N GLY A 55 -8.43 7.29 7.18
CA GLY A 55 -9.68 7.88 6.67
C GLY A 55 -9.83 7.74 5.15
N VAL A 56 -8.75 8.00 4.40
CA VAL A 56 -8.73 7.83 2.94
C VAL A 56 -8.96 6.38 2.53
N GLN A 57 -8.31 5.40 3.17
CA GLN A 57 -8.53 3.99 2.84
C GLN A 57 -9.95 3.50 3.15
N LYS A 58 -10.53 3.96 4.27
CA LYS A 58 -11.94 3.67 4.58
C LYS A 58 -12.86 4.21 3.49
N PHE A 59 -12.65 5.46 3.08
CA PHE A 59 -13.41 6.05 1.98
C PHE A 59 -13.21 5.32 0.65
N CYS A 60 -12.00 4.81 0.35
CA CYS A 60 -11.80 3.94 -0.83
C CYS A 60 -12.73 2.72 -0.81
N GLY A 61 -12.89 2.07 0.35
CA GLY A 61 -13.79 0.93 0.50
C GLY A 61 -15.25 1.33 0.25
N CYS A 62 -15.70 2.46 0.81
CA CYS A 62 -17.04 3.00 0.58
C CYS A 62 -17.27 3.36 -0.90
N TYR A 63 -16.27 3.97 -1.55
CA TYR A 63 -16.35 4.34 -2.97
C TYR A 63 -16.38 3.12 -3.88
N GLU A 64 -15.59 2.08 -3.58
CA GLU A 64 -15.66 0.81 -4.31
C GLU A 64 -17.02 0.12 -4.13
N GLN A 65 -17.57 0.15 -2.91
CA GLN A 65 -18.92 -0.36 -2.64
C GLN A 65 -20.00 0.43 -3.40
N ALA A 66 -19.90 1.76 -3.43
CA ALA A 66 -20.79 2.62 -4.22
C ALA A 66 -20.70 2.29 -5.71
N GLY A 67 -19.49 2.12 -6.25
CA GLY A 67 -19.30 1.73 -7.66
C GLY A 67 -19.90 0.37 -8.01
N ARG A 68 -19.93 -0.59 -7.06
CA ARG A 68 -20.59 -1.90 -7.26
C ARG A 68 -22.12 -1.82 -7.22
N GLN A 69 -22.69 -0.84 -6.51
CA GLN A 69 -24.13 -0.60 -6.44
C GLN A 69 -24.62 0.38 -7.52
N ALA A 70 -23.69 1.02 -8.23
CA ALA A 70 -24.03 1.96 -9.28
C ALA A 70 -24.75 1.26 -10.43
N THR A 71 -25.86 1.84 -10.88
CA THR A 71 -26.64 1.35 -12.03
C THR A 71 -26.31 2.14 -13.29
N SER A 72 -26.67 1.60 -14.46
CA SER A 72 -26.43 2.27 -15.75
C SER A 72 -27.10 3.64 -15.78
N GLY A 73 -26.34 4.68 -16.12
CA GLY A 73 -26.82 6.06 -16.19
C GLY A 73 -26.49 6.93 -14.98
N GLN A 74 -25.87 6.39 -13.93
CA GLN A 74 -25.37 7.19 -12.82
C GLN A 74 -24.03 7.85 -13.17
N SER A 75 -23.90 9.12 -12.79
CA SER A 75 -22.67 9.90 -12.94
C SER A 75 -21.65 9.56 -11.87
N GLU A 76 -20.38 9.98 -12.06
CA GLU A 76 -19.38 9.86 -10.99
C GLU A 76 -19.81 10.62 -9.71
N ASP A 77 -20.51 11.74 -9.85
CA ASP A 77 -20.98 12.54 -8.71
C ASP A 77 -22.04 11.79 -7.90
N ASP A 78 -22.92 11.04 -8.56
CA ASP A 78 -23.90 10.16 -7.87
C ASP A 78 -23.19 9.07 -7.08
N VAL A 79 -22.13 8.48 -7.65
CA VAL A 79 -21.29 7.47 -6.97
C VAL A 79 -20.59 8.09 -5.76
N PHE A 80 -20.11 9.34 -5.87
CA PHE A 80 -19.53 10.07 -4.74
C PHE A 80 -20.55 10.30 -3.62
N GLU A 81 -21.75 10.77 -3.95
CA GLU A 81 -22.79 11.02 -2.95
C GLU A 81 -23.16 9.73 -2.21
N MET A 82 -23.25 8.61 -2.92
CA MET A 82 -23.48 7.30 -2.34
C MET A 82 -22.31 6.84 -1.46
N ALA A 83 -21.07 7.05 -1.89
CA ALA A 83 -19.87 6.75 -1.09
C ALA A 83 -19.84 7.55 0.22
N TYR A 84 -20.26 8.83 0.18
CA TYR A 84 -20.41 9.66 1.39
C TYR A 84 -21.46 9.11 2.34
N LYS A 85 -22.60 8.65 1.83
CA LYS A 85 -23.66 8.00 2.63
C LYS A 85 -23.14 6.74 3.32
N PHE A 86 -22.44 5.86 2.61
CA PHE A 86 -21.82 4.67 3.21
C PHE A 86 -20.77 5.03 4.25
N TYR A 87 -19.90 6.00 3.97
CA TYR A 87 -18.90 6.44 4.94
C TYR A 87 -19.53 6.96 6.22
N TYR A 88 -20.56 7.79 6.13
CA TYR A 88 -21.27 8.31 7.30
C TYR A 88 -21.97 7.20 8.08
N GLN A 89 -22.57 6.24 7.39
CA GLN A 89 -23.20 5.08 8.01
C GLN A 89 -22.20 4.26 8.85
N ASP A 90 -20.98 4.06 8.34
CA ASP A 90 -19.94 3.25 8.99
C ASP A 90 -19.16 4.01 10.06
N GLN A 91 -18.75 5.25 9.77
CA GLN A 91 -17.84 6.05 10.61
C GLN A 91 -18.57 7.05 11.52
N LYS A 92 -19.89 7.18 11.38
CA LYS A 92 -20.74 8.15 12.11
C LYS A 92 -20.20 9.59 12.05
N SER A 93 -19.52 9.93 10.96
CA SER A 93 -18.87 11.22 10.73
C SER A 93 -18.73 11.49 9.23
N ASN A 94 -18.71 12.76 8.85
CA ASN A 94 -18.52 13.14 7.45
C ASN A 94 -17.07 12.98 7.02
N PHE A 95 -16.84 12.50 5.80
CA PHE A 95 -15.52 12.47 5.21
C PHE A 95 -15.13 13.87 4.71
N THR A 96 -14.00 14.40 5.19
CA THR A 96 -13.54 15.78 4.88
C THR A 96 -12.23 15.82 4.10
N LEU A 97 -11.69 14.65 3.72
CA LEU A 97 -10.37 14.51 3.09
C LEU A 97 -10.46 14.16 1.60
N GLU A 98 -11.52 14.61 0.91
CA GLU A 98 -11.76 14.33 -0.51
C GLU A 98 -10.57 14.73 -1.40
N HIS A 99 -10.07 15.95 -1.21
CA HIS A 99 -8.90 16.45 -1.93
C HIS A 99 -7.69 15.53 -1.77
N VAL A 100 -7.48 14.95 -0.58
CA VAL A 100 -6.39 14.01 -0.32
C VAL A 100 -6.63 12.70 -1.06
N TRP A 101 -7.85 12.18 -1.02
CA TRP A 101 -8.21 10.97 -1.75
C TRP A 101 -8.01 11.13 -3.26
N ARG A 102 -8.43 12.26 -3.85
CA ARG A 102 -8.21 12.55 -5.29
C ARG A 102 -6.74 12.60 -5.68
N MET A 103 -5.87 13.13 -4.81
CA MET A 103 -4.42 13.10 -5.04
C MET A 103 -3.80 11.70 -4.92
N LEU A 104 -4.39 10.81 -4.11
CA LEU A 104 -3.83 9.50 -3.80
C LEU A 104 -4.36 8.36 -4.68
N ARG A 105 -5.60 8.43 -5.17
CA ARG A 105 -6.27 7.34 -5.91
C ARG A 105 -5.50 6.84 -7.15
N ASN A 106 -4.75 7.74 -7.78
CA ASN A 106 -3.99 7.45 -9.00
C ASN A 106 -2.48 7.28 -8.71
N ASP A 107 -2.04 7.38 -7.46
CA ASP A 107 -0.63 7.27 -7.10
C ASP A 107 -0.20 5.81 -7.03
N GLN A 108 0.61 5.36 -8.00
CA GLN A 108 1.01 3.96 -8.12
C GLN A 108 1.66 3.42 -6.84
N LYS A 109 2.56 4.21 -6.23
CA LYS A 109 3.30 3.78 -5.02
C LYS A 109 2.36 3.63 -3.83
N TRP A 110 1.47 4.61 -3.62
CA TRP A 110 0.47 4.54 -2.57
C TRP A 110 -0.50 3.38 -2.77
N CYS A 111 -1.01 3.19 -3.99
CA CYS A 111 -1.91 2.09 -4.33
C CYS A 111 -1.30 0.71 -4.05
N SER A 112 -0.02 0.50 -4.38
CA SER A 112 0.70 -0.73 -4.03
C SER A 112 0.77 -0.95 -2.52
N LEU A 113 1.13 0.08 -1.75
CA LEU A 113 1.24 0.00 -0.28
C LEU A 113 -0.10 -0.23 0.42
N SER A 114 -1.17 0.36 -0.10
CA SER A 114 -2.52 0.20 0.43
C SER A 114 -3.08 -1.20 0.18
N LYS A 115 -2.79 -1.80 -0.99
CA LYS A 115 -3.22 -3.17 -1.34
C LYS A 115 -2.48 -4.25 -0.53
N ASP A 116 -1.21 -4.04 -0.22
CA ASP A 116 -0.42 -5.01 0.56
C ASP A 116 -0.88 -5.13 2.02
N LYS A 117 -1.42 -4.05 2.60
CA LYS A 117 -2.02 -4.07 3.95
C LYS A 117 -3.30 -4.91 4.04
N GLY A 118 -4.02 -5.10 2.93
CA GLY A 118 -5.22 -5.95 2.90
C GLY A 118 -4.91 -7.46 2.95
N LYS A 119 -3.68 -7.87 2.61
CA LYS A 119 -3.28 -9.29 2.58
C LYS A 119 -2.79 -9.82 3.93
N SER A 120 -2.43 -8.96 4.89
CA SER A 120 -1.81 -9.40 6.15
C SER A 120 -2.81 -9.85 7.23
N ASN A 121 -4.13 -9.80 6.99
CA ASN A 121 -5.14 -10.16 8.00
C ASN A 121 -6.14 -11.24 7.55
N GLY A 122 -5.89 -11.90 6.41
CA GLY A 122 -6.70 -13.03 5.94
C GLY A 122 -6.05 -14.35 6.33
N LYS A 123 -6.45 -14.92 7.48
CA LYS A 123 -6.25 -16.34 7.76
C LYS A 123 -6.93 -17.12 6.62
N ARG A 124 -6.13 -17.71 5.74
CA ARG A 124 -6.58 -18.53 4.61
C ARG A 124 -7.32 -19.74 5.21
N VAL A 125 -8.65 -19.66 5.30
CA VAL A 125 -9.48 -20.85 5.49
C VAL A 125 -9.47 -21.59 4.17
N GLN A 126 -8.65 -22.63 4.13
CA GLN A 126 -8.65 -23.66 3.11
C GLN A 126 -10.00 -24.38 3.25
N ARG A 127 -10.85 -24.26 2.23
CA ARG A 127 -12.02 -25.11 2.06
C ARG A 127 -11.64 -26.14 1.01
N ASP A 128 -11.35 -27.35 1.49
CA ASP A 128 -11.24 -28.53 0.64
C ASP A 128 -12.64 -28.91 0.14
N THR A 129 -12.82 -28.94 -1.16
CA THR A 129 -13.92 -29.64 -1.81
C THR A 129 -13.41 -30.20 -3.12
N ALA A 130 -13.17 -31.51 -3.12
CA ALA A 130 -12.90 -32.30 -4.30
C ALA A 130 -14.20 -32.56 -5.08
N GLY A 131 -14.13 -32.54 -6.40
CA GLY A 131 -15.20 -32.90 -7.31
C GLY A 131 -14.81 -32.63 -8.76
N ALA A 132 -14.68 -33.70 -9.55
CA ALA A 132 -13.97 -33.81 -10.81
C ALA A 132 -14.73 -33.28 -12.04
N GLY A 133 -13.99 -33.01 -13.14
CA GLY A 133 -14.50 -33.18 -14.51
C GLY A 133 -14.10 -32.15 -15.58
N SER A 134 -13.06 -32.48 -16.35
CA SER A 134 -12.86 -32.19 -17.79
C SER A 134 -12.16 -30.88 -18.27
N THR A 135 -10.86 -31.05 -18.56
CA THR A 135 -10.06 -30.67 -19.74
C THR A 135 -10.44 -29.43 -20.58
N MET A 136 -9.52 -28.45 -20.64
CA MET A 136 -8.87 -27.94 -21.87
C MET A 136 -7.76 -26.92 -21.51
N GLU A 137 -6.52 -27.31 -21.87
CA GLU A 137 -5.29 -26.57 -22.22
C GLU A 137 -4.79 -25.35 -21.41
N GLU A 138 -3.65 -25.58 -20.79
CA GLU A 138 -2.88 -24.73 -19.87
C GLU A 138 -1.69 -24.10 -20.62
N GLN A 139 -1.69 -22.77 -20.81
CA GLN A 139 -0.47 -22.03 -21.11
C GLN A 139 0.10 -21.49 -19.79
N VAL A 140 1.06 -22.23 -19.23
CA VAL A 140 1.89 -21.83 -18.09
C VAL A 140 2.88 -20.77 -18.58
N GLU A 141 2.59 -19.49 -18.33
CA GLU A 141 3.64 -18.46 -18.30
C GLU A 141 4.14 -18.33 -16.85
N GLU A 142 5.23 -19.04 -16.58
CA GLU A 142 5.89 -19.13 -15.29
C GLU A 142 6.55 -17.78 -14.92
N ARG A 143 6.01 -17.11 -13.91
CA ARG A 143 6.58 -15.86 -13.36
C ARG A 143 7.92 -16.17 -12.64
N PRO A 144 8.94 -15.30 -12.76
CA PRO A 144 10.28 -15.59 -12.25
C PRO A 144 10.33 -15.70 -10.72
N ILE A 145 11.18 -16.64 -10.28
CA ILE A 145 11.52 -16.96 -8.89
C ILE A 145 12.04 -15.74 -8.13
N GLY A 146 11.50 -15.53 -6.93
CA GLY A 146 11.91 -14.46 -6.02
C GLY A 146 13.32 -14.63 -5.45
N VAL A 147 14.03 -13.51 -5.36
CA VAL A 147 15.47 -13.36 -5.02
C VAL A 147 15.90 -14.02 -3.69
N LYS A 148 14.98 -14.34 -2.78
CA LYS A 148 15.30 -15.01 -1.50
C LYS A 148 15.61 -16.51 -1.66
N ALA A 149 15.12 -17.19 -2.69
CA ALA A 149 15.41 -18.60 -2.94
C ALA A 149 16.74 -18.81 -3.69
N ALA A 150 17.18 -17.84 -4.51
CA ALA A 150 18.43 -17.92 -5.27
C ALA A 150 19.70 -17.91 -4.38
N LYS A 151 19.63 -17.39 -3.15
CA LYS A 151 20.76 -17.41 -2.21
C LYS A 151 20.91 -18.72 -1.42
N ALA A 152 19.86 -19.51 -1.26
CA ALA A 152 19.92 -20.77 -0.51
C ALA A 152 20.54 -21.94 -1.30
N ALA A 153 20.55 -21.87 -2.63
CA ALA A 153 21.11 -22.91 -3.50
C ALA A 153 22.64 -22.83 -3.69
N LYS A 154 23.28 -21.69 -3.37
CA LYS A 154 24.73 -21.49 -3.59
C LYS A 154 25.64 -22.01 -2.47
N LEU A 155 25.09 -22.58 -1.40
CA LEU A 155 25.87 -23.03 -0.24
C LEU A 155 26.05 -24.57 -0.14
N LYS A 156 25.65 -25.35 -1.16
CA LYS A 156 25.67 -26.83 -1.11
C LYS A 156 26.57 -27.52 -2.14
N GLY A 157 27.61 -26.84 -2.64
CA GLY A 157 28.50 -27.46 -3.63
C GLY A 157 29.89 -26.89 -3.65
N ASN A 158 30.70 -27.16 -2.62
CA ASN A 158 32.12 -27.47 -2.81
C ASN A 158 32.73 -28.12 -1.56
N THR A 159 32.45 -29.41 -1.36
CA THR A 159 33.35 -30.29 -0.59
C THR A 159 33.98 -31.24 -1.58
N ASN A 160 35.24 -31.01 -1.94
CA ASN A 160 36.17 -32.14 -2.10
C ASN A 160 37.63 -31.72 -1.85
N VAL A 161 38.34 -32.66 -1.27
CA VAL A 161 39.56 -32.56 -0.48
C VAL A 161 40.82 -32.58 -1.36
N SER A 162 41.91 -32.00 -0.87
CA SER A 162 43.25 -32.61 -1.01
C SER A 162 44.12 -32.22 0.20
N ARG A 163 44.54 -33.26 0.92
CA ARG A 163 45.42 -33.29 2.08
C ARG A 163 46.83 -33.55 1.55
N THR A 164 47.83 -32.76 1.95
CA THR A 164 49.25 -33.12 1.81
C THR A 164 49.95 -32.81 3.13
N ASN A 165 50.47 -33.88 3.75
CA ASN A 165 51.48 -33.81 4.80
C ASN A 165 52.83 -33.49 4.16
N GLU A 166 53.62 -32.64 4.81
CA GLU A 166 54.97 -32.94 5.32
C GLU A 166 55.35 -31.87 6.35
#